data_AF-A0A9E0VC13-F1
#
_entry.id   AF-A0A9E0VC13-F1
#
_cell.length_a   1.000
_cell.length_b   1.000
_cell.length_c   1.000
_cell.angle_alpha   90.00
_cell.angle_beta   90.00
_cell.angle_gamma   90.00
#
_symmetry.space_group_name_H-M   'P 1'
#
loop_
_entity.id
_entity.type
_entity.pdbx_description
1 polymer ?
#
loop_
_entity_poly.entity_id
_entity_poly.type
_entity_poly.pdbx_seq_one_letter_code
_entity_poly.pdbx_strand_id
1 'polypeptide(L)' 'MAKDVITVNGEERIVREDTAKSYRGVIWALISVFAFIVITAILFMSGVFTNLGSGDTKTPAEVEQQRQAPR' A
#
# COMPACT_ATOMS: atom_id res chain seq x y z
N MET A 1 -25.13 -26.77 21.31
CA MET A 1 -24.00 -26.32 20.47
C MET A 1 -24.56 -25.57 19.28
N ALA A 2 -24.41 -24.25 19.26
CA ALA A 2 -24.88 -23.41 18.15
C ALA A 2 -24.03 -23.69 16.92
N LYS A 3 -24.69 -23.94 15.79
CA LYS A 3 -24.03 -24.10 14.49
C LYS A 3 -24.22 -22.79 13.74
N ASP A 4 -23.16 -22.26 13.17
CA ASP A 4 -23.18 -21.03 12.37
C ASP A 4 -22.92 -21.38 10.91
N VAL A 5 -23.50 -20.60 9.99
CA VAL A 5 -23.39 -20.86 8.55
C VAL A 5 -22.32 -19.93 7.99
N ILE A 6 -21.30 -20.51 7.36
CA ILE A 6 -20.32 -19.74 6.59
C ILE A 6 -20.38 -20.16 5.12
N THR A 7 -20.25 -19.19 4.23
CA THR A 7 -20.10 -19.44 2.80
C THR A 7 -18.63 -19.64 2.47
N VAL A 8 -18.28 -20.82 1.94
CA VAL A 8 -16.92 -21.14 1.48
C VAL A 8 -17.02 -21.57 0.02
N ASN A 9 -16.33 -20.87 -0.87
CA ASN A 9 -16.33 -21.17 -2.32
C ASN A 9 -17.73 -21.23 -2.96
N GLY A 10 -18.68 -20.42 -2.46
CA GLY A 10 -20.06 -20.39 -2.98
C GLY A 10 -20.99 -21.47 -2.40
N GLU A 11 -20.48 -22.37 -1.56
CA GLU A 11 -21.29 -23.35 -0.84
C GLU A 11 -21.52 -22.92 0.62
N GLU A 12 -22.76 -23.04 1.09
CA GLU A 12 -23.08 -22.87 2.50
C GLU A 12 -22.64 -24.12 3.29
N ARG A 13 -21.72 -23.94 4.24
CA ARG A 13 -21.31 -25.01 5.15
C ARG A 13 -21.70 -24.67 6.57
N ILE A 14 -22.38 -25.63 7.20
CA ILE A 14 -22.75 -25.59 8.60
C ILE A 14 -21.54 -26.02 9.42
N VAL A 15 -20.94 -25.09 10.14
CA VAL A 15 -19.75 -25.32 10.97
C VAL A 15 -20.03 -24.95 12.41
N ARG A 16 -19.10 -25.34 13.28
CA ARG A 16 -19.11 -24.90 14.68
C ARG A 16 -18.86 -23.40 14.74
N GLU A 17 -19.49 -22.73 15.70
CA GLU A 17 -19.35 -21.30 15.95
C GLU A 17 -17.88 -20.87 16.09
N ASP A 18 -17.03 -21.67 16.76
CA ASP A 18 -15.59 -21.40 16.90
C ASP A 18 -14.88 -21.30 15.54
N THR A 19 -15.24 -22.17 14.60
CA THR A 19 -14.68 -22.18 13.25
C THR A 19 -15.15 -20.96 12.46
N ALA A 20 -16.42 -20.58 12.58
CA ALA A 20 -16.97 -19.40 11.93
C ALA A 20 -16.31 -18.10 12.42
N LYS A 21 -16.09 -17.99 13.73
CA LYS A 21 -15.42 -16.85 14.35
C LYS A 21 -13.95 -16.75 13.93
N SER A 22 -13.23 -17.89 13.92
CA SER A 22 -11.85 -17.95 13.42
C SER A 22 -11.75 -17.52 11.96
N TYR A 23 -12.67 -17.99 11.11
CA TYR A 23 -12.71 -17.65 9.68
C TYR A 23 -12.87 -16.15 9.44
N ARG A 24 -13.78 -15.49 10.17
CA ARG A 24 -13.93 -14.02 10.13
C ARG A 24 -12.64 -13.31 10.57
N GLY A 25 -12.00 -13.78 11.64
CA GLY A 25 -10.73 -13.21 12.12
C GLY A 25 -9.60 -13.29 11.09
N VAL A 26 -9.48 -14.42 10.40
CA VAL A 26 -8.47 -14.62 9.34
C VAL A 26 -8.70 -13.68 8.16
N ILE A 27 -9.95 -13.48 7.74
CA ILE A 27 -10.29 -12.53 6.67
C ILE A 27 -9.84 -11.11 7.04
N TRP A 28 -10.16 -10.64 8.25
CA TRP A 28 -9.74 -9.31 8.71
C TRP A 28 -8.22 -9.17 8.81
N ALA A 29 -7.51 -10.22 9.22
CA ALA A 29 -6.05 -10.24 9.24
C ALA A 29 -5.46 -10.16 7.82
N LEU A 30 -6.03 -10.86 6.84
CA LEU A 30 -5.57 -10.78 5.46
C LEU A 30 -5.82 -9.38 4.86
N ILE A 31 -6.98 -8.79 5.15
CA ILE A 31 -7.31 -7.43 4.70
C ILE A 31 -6.34 -6.40 5.30
N SER A 32 -5.99 -6.52 6.59
CA SER A 32 -5.07 -5.57 7.24
C SER A 32 -3.64 -5.67 6.69
N VAL A 33 -3.15 -6.89 6.45
CA VAL A 33 -1.84 -7.11 5.82
C VAL A 33 -1.84 -6.55 4.39
N PHE A 34 -2.88 -6.82 3.61
CA PHE A 34 -2.99 -6.30 2.25
C PHE A 34 -3.02 -4.76 2.23
N ALA A 35 -3.82 -4.14 3.10
CA ALA A 35 -3.89 -2.69 3.22
C ALA A 35 -2.53 -2.07 3.60
N PHE A 36 -1.80 -2.68 4.52
CA PHE A 36 -0.45 -2.24 4.88
C PHE A 36 0.50 -2.24 3.68
N ILE A 37 0.54 -3.34 2.92
CA ILE A 37 1.39 -3.45 1.71
C ILE A 37 1.05 -2.36 0.70
N VAL A 38 -0.25 -2.14 0.44
CA VAL A 38 -0.71 -1.10 -0.50
C VAL A 38 -0.28 0.30 -0.04
N ILE A 39 -0.47 0.62 1.24
CA ILE A 39 -0.07 1.92 1.79
C ILE A 39 1.44 2.11 1.68
N THR A 40 2.24 1.11 2.06
CA THR A 40 3.70 1.17 1.94
C THR A 40 4.14 1.37 0.48
N ALA A 41 3.51 0.67 -0.47
CA ALA A 41 3.79 0.83 -1.88
C ALA A 41 3.47 2.24 -2.39
N ILE A 42 2.34 2.81 -1.97
CA ILE A 42 1.94 4.19 -2.33
C ILE A 42 2.93 5.20 -1.74
N LEU A 43 3.30 5.06 -0.47
CA LEU A 43 4.26 5.96 0.18
C LEU A 43 5.64 5.88 -0.48
N PHE A 44 6.09 4.67 -0.82
CA PHE A 44 7.34 4.46 -1.54
C PHE A 44 7.30 5.11 -2.92
N MET A 45 6.25 4.88 -3.70
CA MET A 45 6.08 5.51 -5.01
C MET A 45 6.01 7.03 -4.89
N SER A 46 5.22 7.57 -3.95
CA SER A 46 5.13 9.02 -3.72
C SER A 46 6.49 9.62 -3.40
N GLY A 47 7.28 8.99 -2.51
CA GLY A 47 8.62 9.46 -2.19
C GLY A 47 9.56 9.42 -3.38
N VAL A 48 9.55 8.36 -4.17
CA VAL A 48 10.41 8.20 -5.34
C VAL A 48 10.03 9.19 -6.45
N PHE A 49 8.75 9.36 -6.76
CA PHE A 49 8.28 10.29 -7.80
C PHE A 49 8.53 11.76 -7.41
N THR A 50 8.37 12.12 -6.14
CA THR A 50 8.69 13.48 -5.68
C THR A 50 10.19 13.77 -5.79
N ASN A 51 11.05 12.82 -5.40
CA ASN A 51 12.51 13.01 -5.50
C ASN A 51 13.04 13.00 -6.93
N LEU A 52 12.43 12.24 -7.85
CA LEU A 52 12.76 12.31 -9.28
C LEU A 52 12.25 13.59 -9.95
N GLY A 53 11.08 14.11 -9.53
CA GLY A 53 10.49 15.33 -10.08
C GLY A 53 11.16 16.62 -9.59
N SER A 54 11.81 16.59 -8.43
CA SER A 54 12.59 17.70 -7.88
C SER A 54 14.04 17.73 -8.37
N GLY A 55 14.33 17.09 -9.50
CA GLY A 55 15.59 17.31 -10.21
C GLY A 55 15.64 18.76 -10.68
N ASP A 56 16.25 19.64 -9.87
CA ASP A 56 16.77 20.93 -10.32
C ASP A 56 17.83 20.61 -11.38
N THR A 57 17.40 20.39 -12.63
CA THR A 57 18.27 20.22 -13.79
C THR A 57 18.85 21.58 -14.14
N LYS A 58 19.59 22.19 -13.21
CA LYS A 58 20.53 23.24 -13.56
C LYS A 58 21.61 22.58 -14.37
N THR A 59 21.45 22.68 -15.68
CA THR A 59 22.48 22.27 -16.62
C THR A 59 23.78 22.98 -16.25
N PRO A 60 24.96 22.33 -16.39
CA PRO A 60 26.24 22.96 -16.09
C PRO A 60 26.41 24.33 -16.76
N ALA A 61 25.81 24.50 -17.96
CA ALA A 61 25.76 25.74 -18.71
C ALA A 61 25.05 26.89 -17.96
N GLU A 62 24.02 26.62 -17.18
CA GLU A 62 23.23 27.61 -16.44
C GLU A 62 23.96 28.10 -15.18
N VAL A 63 24.73 27.19 -14.54
CA VAL A 63 25.61 27.52 -13.41
C VAL A 63 26.82 28.34 -13.87
N GLU A 64 27.36 28.07 -15.06
CA GLU A 64 28.44 28.85 -15.65
C GLU A 64 27.97 30.25 -16.11
N GLN A 65 26.76 30.37 -16.67
CA GLN A 65 26.18 31.67 -17.01
C GLN A 65 25.92 32.56 -15.78
N GLN A 66 25.47 31.98 -14.66
CA GLN A 66 25.32 32.73 -13.40
C GLN A 66 26.66 33.19 -12.81
N ARG A 67 27.74 32.40 -12.97
CA ARG A 67 29.09 32.82 -12.56
C ARG A 67 29.70 33.89 -13.46
N GLN A 68 29.32 33.90 -14.73
CA GLN A 68 29.83 34.85 -15.73
C GLN A 68 28.96 36.12 -15.88
N ALA A 69 27.88 36.26 -15.11
CA ALA A 69 27.09 37.48 -15.03
C ALA A 69 27.53 38.30 -13.80
N PRO A 70 28.61 39.10 -13.88
CA PRO A 70 28.93 40.08 -12.85
C PRO A 70 27.88 41.19 -12.90
N ARG A 71 27.28 41.49 -11.75
CA ARG A 71 26.82 42.84 -11.42
C ARG A 71 27.65 43.35 -10.25
#